data_AF-A0A6L7ETU2-F1
#
_entry.id   AF-A0A6L7ETU2-F1
#
_cell.length_a   1.000
_cell.length_b   1.000
_cell.length_c   1.000
_cell.angle_alpha   90.00
_cell.angle_beta   90.00
_cell.angle_gamma   90.00
#
_symmetry.space_group_name_H-M   'P 1'
#
loop_
_entity.id
_entity.type
_entity.pdbx_description
1 polymer ?
#
loop_
_entity_poly.entity_id
_entity_poly.type
_entity_poly.pdbx_seq_one_letter_code
_entity_poly.pdbx_strand_id
1 'polypeptide(L)'
;MISGRDKRAFDAFVRDHSDRLVRTAHLLVGDGGHAEDIVQTALLRTARRWRTARAAPEAYARTVVANLAKDRWRHLGRRPPEAPLATGHEPSRADASDALAERDALLAATRALPQGQRAVLVLRFFEGLRRVAGRRVPRPAARAR
;
A
#
# COMPACT_ATOMS: atom_id res chain seq x y z
N MET A 1 5.27 -13.16 -23.63
CA MET A 1 3.84 -13.17 -23.26
C MET A 1 3.65 -13.89 -21.93
N ILE A 2 2.75 -13.42 -21.06
CA ILE A 2 2.32 -14.15 -19.85
C ILE A 2 1.61 -15.43 -20.32
N SER A 3 2.00 -16.59 -19.78
CA SER A 3 1.30 -17.85 -20.06
C SER A 3 -0.12 -17.81 -19.48
N GLY A 4 -1.07 -18.53 -20.07
CA GLY A 4 -2.44 -18.63 -19.54
C GLY A 4 -2.49 -19.11 -18.07
N ARG A 5 -1.54 -19.95 -17.66
CA ARG A 5 -1.37 -20.36 -16.24
C ARG A 5 -0.92 -19.20 -15.35
N ASP A 6 0.04 -18.41 -15.83
CA ASP A 6 0.55 -17.24 -15.11
C ASP A 6 -0.55 -16.18 -14.93
N LYS A 7 -1.42 -15.99 -15.93
CA LYS A 7 -2.58 -15.09 -15.84
C LYS A 7 -3.54 -15.53 -14.73
N ARG A 8 -3.96 -16.81 -14.72
CA ARG A 8 -4.89 -17.33 -13.68
C ARG A 8 -4.32 -17.22 -12.27
N ALA A 9 -3.02 -17.49 -12.12
CA ALA A 9 -2.34 -17.34 -10.83
C ALA A 9 -2.28 -15.88 -10.37
N PHE A 10 -2.05 -14.95 -11.30
CA PHE A 10 -2.11 -13.52 -10.98
C PHE A 10 -3.53 -13.08 -10.63
N ASP A 11 -4.55 -13.49 -11.39
CA ASP A 11 -5.93 -13.13 -11.12
C ASP A 11 -6.40 -13.63 -9.74
N ALA A 12 -5.97 -14.83 -9.32
CA ALA A 12 -6.21 -15.33 -7.96
C ALA A 12 -5.53 -14.45 -6.91
N PHE A 13 -4.25 -14.14 -7.10
CA PHE A 13 -3.53 -13.24 -6.21
C PHE A 13 -4.20 -11.86 -6.08
N VAL A 14 -4.69 -11.27 -7.18
CA VAL A 14 -5.39 -9.99 -7.13
C VAL A 14 -6.67 -10.10 -6.30
N ARG A 15 -7.50 -11.12 -6.53
CA ARG A 15 -8.74 -11.32 -5.76
C ARG A 15 -8.47 -11.48 -4.27
N ASP A 16 -7.44 -12.24 -3.92
CA ASP A 16 -7.19 -12.61 -2.51
C ASP A 16 -6.48 -11.50 -1.71
N HIS A 17 -5.77 -10.56 -2.38
CA HIS A 17 -4.89 -9.61 -1.69
C HIS A 17 -5.20 -8.12 -1.94
N SER A 18 -6.12 -7.76 -2.84
CA SER A 18 -6.39 -6.34 -3.17
C SER A 18 -6.83 -5.53 -1.95
N ASP A 19 -7.80 -6.01 -1.18
CA ASP A 19 -8.32 -5.30 -0.01
C ASP A 19 -7.24 -5.03 1.03
N ARG A 20 -6.35 -6.01 1.25
CA ARG A 20 -5.24 -5.86 2.19
C ARG A 20 -4.21 -4.84 1.70
N LEU A 21 -3.93 -4.84 0.40
CA LEU A 21 -3.03 -3.85 -0.21
C LEU A 21 -3.62 -2.45 -0.14
N VAL A 22 -4.93 -2.28 -0.33
CA VAL A 22 -5.63 -0.98 -0.21
C VAL A 22 -5.59 -0.49 1.23
N ARG A 23 -5.91 -1.34 2.22
CA ARG A 23 -5.78 -0.98 3.64
C ARG A 23 -4.35 -0.56 4.00
N THR A 24 -3.35 -1.29 3.50
CA THR A 24 -1.93 -0.94 3.68
C THR A 24 -1.61 0.42 3.08
N ALA A 25 -2.01 0.66 1.82
CA ALA A 25 -1.77 1.92 1.14
C ALA A 25 -2.47 3.08 1.88
N HIS A 26 -3.70 2.86 2.35
CA HIS A 26 -4.47 3.83 3.11
C HIS A 26 -3.80 4.20 4.44
N LEU A 27 -3.28 3.22 5.19
CA LEU A 27 -2.49 3.47 6.41
C LEU A 27 -1.20 4.24 6.14
N LEU A 28 -0.60 4.08 4.96
CA LEU A 28 0.59 4.83 4.58
C LEU A 28 0.26 6.28 4.20
N VAL A 29 -0.66 6.48 3.26
CA VAL A 29 -0.87 7.81 2.65
C VAL A 29 -2.01 8.62 3.26
N GLY A 30 -2.95 7.97 3.96
CA GLY A 30 -4.05 8.60 4.66
C GLY A 30 -5.19 9.11 3.77
N ASP A 31 -5.10 8.96 2.45
CA ASP A 31 -6.12 9.39 1.49
C ASP A 31 -6.66 8.18 0.72
N GLY A 32 -7.99 8.06 0.63
CA GLY A 32 -8.67 6.91 0.01
C GLY A 32 -8.36 6.77 -1.47
N GLY A 33 -8.59 7.84 -2.26
CA GLY A 33 -8.37 7.81 -3.70
C GLY A 33 -6.92 7.54 -4.07
N HIS A 34 -5.96 8.19 -3.40
CA HIS A 34 -4.54 7.94 -3.63
C HIS A 34 -4.11 6.53 -3.20
N ALA A 35 -4.74 5.94 -2.19
CA ALA A 35 -4.43 4.58 -1.78
C ALA A 35 -4.79 3.57 -2.89
N GLU A 36 -5.97 3.72 -3.50
CA GLU A 36 -6.42 2.89 -4.61
C GLU A 36 -5.50 3.02 -5.83
N ASP A 37 -5.14 4.26 -6.22
CA ASP A 37 -4.21 4.51 -7.33
C ASP A 37 -2.84 3.86 -7.13
N ILE A 38 -2.34 3.93 -5.90
CA ILE A 38 -1.07 3.28 -5.52
C ILE A 38 -1.20 1.76 -5.69
N VAL A 39 -2.29 1.16 -5.25
CA VAL A 39 -2.50 -0.29 -5.36
C VAL A 39 -2.67 -0.72 -6.81
N GLN A 40 -3.48 0.00 -7.59
CA GLN A 40 -3.64 -0.27 -9.02
C GLN A 40 -2.29 -0.22 -9.73
N THR A 41 -1.50 0.83 -9.50
CA THR A 41 -0.15 0.97 -10.06
C THR A 41 0.77 -0.17 -9.58
N ALA A 42 0.68 -0.56 -8.31
CA ALA A 42 1.47 -1.65 -7.76
C ALA A 42 1.12 -3.00 -8.39
N LEU A 43 -0.17 -3.30 -8.58
CA LEU A 43 -0.65 -4.52 -9.24
C LEU A 43 -0.24 -4.56 -10.70
N LEU A 44 -0.32 -3.44 -11.44
CA LEU A 44 0.18 -3.34 -12.81
C LEU A 44 1.68 -3.62 -12.91
N ARG A 45 2.48 -3.03 -12.01
CA ARG A 45 3.93 -3.28 -11.94
C ARG A 45 4.25 -4.73 -11.56
N THR A 46 3.42 -5.33 -10.71
CA THR A 46 3.54 -6.73 -10.28
C THR A 46 3.21 -7.69 -11.42
N ALA A 47 2.11 -7.44 -12.16
CA ALA A 47 1.72 -8.20 -13.34
C ALA A 47 2.85 -8.22 -14.39
N ARG A 48 3.43 -7.05 -14.69
CA ARG A 48 4.56 -6.92 -15.64
C ARG A 48 5.79 -7.75 -15.25
N ARG A 49 5.96 -8.05 -13.95
CA ARG A 49 7.09 -8.82 -13.40
C ARG A 49 6.64 -10.14 -12.76
N TRP A 50 5.46 -10.66 -13.15
CA TRP A 50 4.81 -11.78 -12.46
C TRP A 50 5.68 -13.04 -12.36
N ARG A 51 6.44 -13.37 -13.41
CA ARG A 51 7.34 -14.54 -13.41
C ARG A 51 8.34 -14.53 -12.25
N THR A 52 8.79 -13.35 -11.85
CA THR A 52 9.69 -13.16 -10.70
C THR A 52 8.89 -12.95 -9.41
N ALA A 53 7.81 -12.16 -9.48
CA ALA A 53 7.00 -11.81 -8.32
C ALA A 53 6.30 -13.03 -7.70
N ARG A 54 5.86 -14.02 -8.51
CA ARG A 54 5.15 -15.22 -8.03
C ARG A 54 5.93 -16.07 -7.02
N ALA A 55 7.25 -15.87 -6.88
CA ALA A 55 8.02 -16.49 -5.81
C ALA A 55 7.61 -15.95 -4.43
N ALA A 56 7.30 -14.65 -4.32
CA ALA A 56 6.85 -14.02 -3.09
C ALA A 56 5.91 -12.85 -3.42
N PRO A 57 4.70 -13.13 -3.97
CA PRO A 57 3.89 -12.13 -4.67
C PRO A 57 3.39 -11.04 -3.73
N GLU A 58 2.96 -11.41 -2.53
CA GLU A 58 2.50 -10.48 -1.51
C GLU A 58 3.63 -9.54 -1.06
N ALA A 59 4.81 -10.09 -0.74
CA ALA A 59 5.97 -9.29 -0.34
C ALA A 59 6.48 -8.36 -1.46
N TYR A 60 6.42 -8.83 -2.71
CA TYR A 60 6.76 -8.02 -3.88
C TYR A 60 5.78 -6.84 -4.04
N ALA A 61 4.47 -7.11 -4.05
CA ALA A 61 3.43 -6.09 -4.20
C ALA A 61 3.49 -5.05 -3.08
N ARG A 62 3.65 -5.48 -1.82
CA ARG A 62 3.87 -4.58 -0.67
C ARG A 62 5.07 -3.67 -0.82
N THR A 63 6.18 -4.21 -1.33
CA THR A 63 7.38 -3.42 -1.58
C THR A 63 7.10 -2.34 -2.61
N VAL A 64 6.35 -2.66 -3.67
CA VAL A 64 5.94 -1.69 -4.68
C VAL A 64 5.03 -0.61 -4.08
N VAL A 65 4.02 -0.99 -3.29
CA VAL A 65 3.13 -0.05 -2.57
C VAL A 65 3.93 0.91 -1.68
N ALA A 66 4.82 0.38 -0.85
CA ALA A 66 5.64 1.21 0.05
C ALA A 66 6.58 2.17 -0.72
N ASN A 67 7.12 1.73 -1.87
CA ASN A 67 7.95 2.59 -2.71
C ASN A 67 7.13 3.71 -3.36
N LEU A 68 5.93 3.42 -3.86
CA LEU A 68 5.02 4.41 -4.42
C LEU A 68 4.58 5.45 -3.37
N ALA A 69 4.26 5.02 -2.15
CA ALA A 69 3.95 5.92 -1.05
C ALA A 69 5.13 6.85 -0.71
N LYS A 70 6.36 6.30 -0.66
CA LYS A 70 7.58 7.09 -0.44
C LYS A 70 7.85 8.09 -1.56
N ASP A 71 7.69 7.67 -2.83
CA ASP A 71 7.84 8.57 -3.96
C ASP A 71 6.85 9.74 -3.85
N ARG A 72 5.58 9.46 -3.54
CA ARG A 72 4.55 10.50 -3.32
C ARG A 72 4.97 11.48 -2.24
N TRP A 73 5.40 11.01 -1.07
CA TRP A 73 5.85 11.87 0.01
C TRP A 73 7.02 12.78 -0.39
N ARG A 74 7.98 12.24 -1.16
CA ARG A 74 9.10 13.02 -1.71
C ARG A 74 8.68 14.03 -2.76
N HIS A 75 7.56 13.82 -3.45
CA HIS A 75 7.00 14.79 -4.38
C HIS A 75 6.26 15.91 -3.62
N LEU A 76 5.46 15.57 -2.62
CA LEU A 76 4.75 16.55 -1.79
C LEU A 76 5.71 17.44 -0.99
N GLY A 77 6.77 16.87 -0.40
CA GLY A 77 7.77 17.66 0.34
C GLY A 77 8.66 18.58 -0.53
N ARG A 78 8.58 18.47 -1.86
CA ARG A 78 9.27 19.37 -2.81
C ARG A 78 8.36 20.45 -3.39
N ARG A 79 7.05 20.33 -3.20
CA ARG A 79 6.07 21.34 -3.57
C ARG A 79 5.99 22.35 -2.41
N PRO A 80 5.99 23.68 -2.63
CA PRO A 80 5.55 24.60 -1.58
C PRO A 80 4.17 24.15 -1.07
N PRO A 81 3.86 24.31 0.23
CA PRO A 81 2.61 23.80 0.79
C PRO A 81 1.43 24.45 0.06
N GLU A 82 0.85 23.72 -0.88
CA GLU A 82 -0.52 23.97 -1.31
C GLU A 82 -1.37 23.68 -0.06
N ALA A 83 -2.06 24.72 0.43
CA ALA A 83 -2.95 24.61 1.56
C ALA A 83 -3.82 23.37 1.36
N PRO A 84 -3.93 22.46 2.36
CA PRO A 84 -4.80 21.32 2.22
C PRO A 84 -6.21 21.84 1.95
N LEU A 85 -6.76 21.54 0.78
CA LEU A 85 -8.20 21.45 0.66
C LEU A 85 -8.59 20.40 1.69
N ALA A 86 -9.18 20.85 2.79
CA ALA A 86 -9.81 19.98 3.75
C ALA A 86 -10.92 19.24 2.99
N THR A 87 -10.58 18.12 2.36
CA THR A 87 -11.55 17.10 2.00
C THR A 87 -11.92 16.44 3.31
N GLY A 88 -12.76 17.14 4.07
CA GLY A 88 -13.59 16.55 5.10
C GLY A 88 -14.40 15.47 4.42
N HIS A 89 -13.89 14.25 4.44
CA HIS A 89 -14.72 13.09 4.26
C HIS A 89 -15.51 12.97 5.58
N GLU A 90 -16.59 13.74 5.68
CA GLU A 90 -17.65 13.43 6.63
C GLU A 90 -18.13 12.00 6.31
N PRO A 91 -17.98 11.04 7.23
CA PRO A 91 -18.61 9.76 7.05
C PRO A 91 -20.12 9.97 7.17
N SER A 92 -20.80 9.99 6.03
CA SER A 92 -22.26 9.98 5.98
C SER A 92 -22.78 8.66 6.55
N ARG A 93 -23.34 8.81 7.76
CA ARG A 93 -24.44 8.07 8.41
C ARG A 93 -24.35 6.55 8.66
N ALA A 94 -24.48 6.27 9.97
CA ALA A 94 -25.29 5.24 10.64
C ALA A 94 -24.56 3.98 11.17
N ASP A 95 -24.51 3.91 12.51
CA ASP A 95 -24.54 2.72 13.39
C ASP A 95 -23.49 1.61 13.21
N ALA A 96 -22.21 1.93 13.45
CA ALA A 96 -21.21 0.95 13.88
C ALA A 96 -20.26 1.55 14.92
N SER A 97 -20.77 1.65 16.16
CA SER A 97 -20.09 2.20 17.34
C SER A 97 -18.79 1.46 17.65
N ASP A 98 -17.81 2.22 18.15
CA ASP A 98 -16.51 1.81 18.71
C ASP A 98 -15.45 1.34 17.71
N ALA A 99 -15.73 0.36 16.84
CA ALA A 99 -14.71 -0.17 15.91
C ALA A 99 -14.30 0.83 14.81
N LEU A 100 -15.24 1.67 14.33
CA LEU A 100 -14.94 2.76 13.41
C LEU A 100 -14.15 3.88 14.09
N ALA A 101 -14.50 4.22 15.34
CA ALA A 101 -13.81 5.23 16.12
C ALA A 101 -12.37 4.81 16.45
N GLU A 102 -12.15 3.55 16.81
CA GLU A 102 -10.82 2.99 17.05
C GLU A 102 -9.99 2.98 15.75
N ARG A 103 -10.60 2.61 14.62
CA ARG A 103 -9.94 2.68 13.30
C ARG A 103 -9.53 4.11 12.95
N ASP A 104 -10.39 5.08 13.17
CA ASP A 104 -10.12 6.48 12.82
C ASP A 104 -9.07 7.09 13.77
N ALA A 105 -9.10 6.74 15.05
CA ALA A 105 -8.05 7.10 16.02
C ALA A 105 -6.69 6.48 15.64
N LEU A 106 -6.68 5.22 15.21
CA LEU A 106 -5.48 4.53 14.74
C LEU A 106 -4.92 5.17 13.46
N LEU A 107 -5.80 5.56 12.54
CA LEU A 107 -5.43 6.30 11.33
C LEU A 107 -4.84 7.67 11.69
N ALA A 108 -5.47 8.41 12.60
CA ALA A 108 -4.97 9.70 13.08
C ALA A 108 -3.60 9.59 13.75
N ALA A 109 -3.43 8.62 14.66
CA ALA A 109 -2.16 8.35 15.33
C ALA A 109 -1.06 7.96 14.33
N THR A 110 -1.39 7.12 13.34
CA THR A 110 -0.46 6.72 12.28
C THR A 110 -0.06 7.90 11.40
N ARG A 111 -0.99 8.84 11.15
CA ARG A 111 -0.74 10.07 10.37
C ARG A 111 0.10 11.10 11.12
N ALA A 112 0.10 11.11 12.46
CA ALA A 112 0.96 11.98 13.25
C ALA A 112 2.45 11.59 13.17
N LEU A 113 2.75 10.35 12.77
CA LEU A 113 4.12 9.87 12.70
C LEU A 113 4.88 10.42 11.48
N PRO A 114 6.20 10.67 11.63
CA PRO A 114 7.12 10.81 10.51
C PRO A 114 6.96 9.65 9.53
N GLN A 115 6.93 9.98 8.24
CA GLN A 115 6.69 9.06 7.12
C GLN A 115 7.55 7.77 7.18
N GLY A 116 8.83 7.89 7.56
CA GLY A 116 9.72 6.74 7.72
C GLY A 116 9.29 5.80 8.84
N GLN A 117 8.91 6.35 10.01
CA GLN A 117 8.43 5.58 11.16
C GLN A 117 7.06 4.95 10.86
N ARG A 118 6.16 5.70 10.21
CA ARG A 118 4.87 5.21 9.73
C ARG A 118 5.02 3.96 8.86
N ALA A 119 5.88 4.03 7.85
CA ALA A 119 6.11 2.90 6.95
C ALA A 119 6.60 1.65 7.69
N VAL A 120 7.50 1.82 8.67
CA VAL A 120 8.02 0.71 9.47
C VAL A 120 6.92 0.07 10.32
N LEU A 121 6.10 0.88 11.01
CA LEU A 121 5.03 0.36 11.87
C LEU A 121 3.93 -0.33 11.06
N VAL A 122 3.46 0.30 9.98
CA VAL A 122 2.41 -0.28 9.12
C VAL A 122 2.84 -1.64 8.59
N LEU A 123 4.06 -1.71 8.04
CA LEU A 123 4.58 -2.96 7.51
C LEU A 123 4.85 -4.00 8.61
N ARG A 124 5.28 -3.60 9.81
CA ARG A 124 5.55 -4.53 10.91
C ARG A 124 4.28 -5.12 11.51
N PHE A 125 3.32 -4.27 11.85
CA PHE A 125 2.20 -4.63 12.70
C PHE A 125 0.94 -5.01 11.92
N PHE A 126 0.63 -4.35 10.80
CA PHE A 126 -0.56 -4.66 10.01
C PHE A 126 -0.31 -5.73 8.95
N GLU A 127 0.91 -5.74 8.40
CA GLU A 127 1.29 -6.73 7.39
C GLU A 127 1.97 -7.96 7.99
N GLY A 128 2.09 -8.03 9.32
CA GLY A 128 2.57 -9.21 10.03
C GLY A 128 4.00 -9.59 9.65
N LEU A 129 4.90 -8.61 9.42
CA LEU A 129 6.33 -8.89 9.22
C LEU A 129 6.95 -9.42 10.52
N ARG A 130 6.66 -10.67 10.86
CA ARG A 130 7.55 -11.53 11.62
C ARG A 130 8.74 -11.79 10.69
N ARG A 131 9.97 -11.51 11.14
CA ARG A 131 11.18 -11.73 10.32
C ARG A 131 11.19 -13.18 9.84
N VAL A 132 10.85 -13.43 8.57
CA VAL A 132 11.22 -14.68 7.91
C VAL A 132 12.68 -14.52 7.54
N ALA A 133 13.55 -15.11 8.36
CA ALA A 133 14.95 -15.27 8.01
C ALA A 133 15.04 -16.11 6.72
N GLY A 134 15.68 -15.56 5.67
CA GLY A 134 16.24 -16.37 4.59
C GLY A 134 15.68 -16.16 3.18
N ARG A 135 14.44 -15.69 2.97
CA ARG A 135 13.93 -15.53 1.58
C ARG A 135 14.15 -14.11 1.06
N ARG A 136 15.21 -13.92 0.28
CA ARG A 136 15.49 -12.66 -0.43
C ARG A 136 14.34 -12.38 -1.40
N VAL A 137 13.50 -11.39 -1.08
CA VAL A 137 12.44 -10.93 -1.98
C VAL A 137 13.11 -10.22 -3.15
N PRO A 138 12.83 -10.60 -4.40
CA PRO A 138 13.34 -9.87 -5.56
C PRO A 138 12.83 -8.43 -5.48
N ARG A 139 13.74 -7.47 -5.33
CA ARG A 139 13.37 -6.07 -5.23
C ARG A 139 12.84 -5.59 -6.60
N PRO A 140 11.70 -4.89 -6.65
CA PRO A 140 11.29 -4.23 -7.88
C PRO A 140 12.40 -3.27 -8.30
N ALA A 141 12.79 -3.34 -9.58
CA ALA A 141 13.86 -2.49 -10.12
C ALA A 141 13.57 -1.01 -9.80
N ALA A 142 14.53 -0.33 -9.20
CA ALA A 142 14.45 1.09 -8.95
C ALA A 142 14.52 1.82 -10.30
N ARG A 143 13.38 2.38 -10.74
CA ARG A 143 13.23 3.35 -11.84
C ARG A 143 13.73 2.88 -13.21
N ALA A 144 12.80 2.47 -14.07
CA ALA A 144 12.88 2.88 -15.48
C ALA A 144 12.24 4.28 -15.54
N ARG A 145 13.04 5.27 -15.94
CA ARG A 145 12.57 6.61 -16.28
C ARG A 145 11.66 6.56 -17.49
#